data_AF-A0A3P6SG67-F1
#
_entry.id   AF-A0A3P6SG67-F1
#
_cell.length_a   1.000
_cell.length_b   1.000
_cell.length_c   1.000
_cell.angle_alpha   90.00
_cell.angle_beta   90.00
_cell.angle_gamma   90.00
#
_symmetry.space_group_name_H-M   'P 1'
#
loop_
_entity.id
_entity.type
_entity.pdbx_description
1 polymer ?
#
loop_
_entity_poly.entity_id
_entity_poly.type
_entity_poly.pdbx_seq_one_letter_code
_entity_poly.pdbx_strand_id
1 'polypeptide(L)'
;MGHDFWIVQPDTYWRKNLFEIANTRQMLGLDGNLLFDQEGDKGLLIEMIAGGYFFVKGGPKSECFFDELSRQLENYYATDNNIMGALCITQYCNNKCAFIPYSIVGNWRWHSSGKTYIPALLQFDNGGSSSGKFECLKRLGAEFANITKISKHYRANCFIRRAIAPEKAVPEWRLKAEGDNITKTQRLITFFHEICEWFYEKFPKTGYILHVWRSGTVPVTSRVTKRIWMILQSGRFCRKENKTTHDALAFISLVILGVGLVTPIYALRVN
;
A
#
# COMPACT_ATOMS: atom_id res chain seq x y z
N MET A 1 -14.12 19.97 -8.72
CA MET A 1 -13.11 19.49 -7.74
C MET A 1 -12.22 20.67 -7.36
N GLY A 2 -11.55 20.66 -6.20
CA GLY A 2 -10.79 21.83 -5.73
C GLY A 2 -10.67 21.97 -4.21
N HIS A 3 -11.28 21.06 -3.46
CA HIS A 3 -11.11 20.99 -2.01
C HIS A 3 -10.05 19.96 -1.66
N ASP A 4 -9.34 20.23 -0.56
CA ASP A 4 -8.46 19.28 0.07
C ASP A 4 -9.27 18.13 0.68
N PHE A 5 -8.77 16.90 0.59
CA PHE A 5 -9.48 15.75 1.15
C PHE A 5 -8.52 14.66 1.63
N TRP A 6 -9.04 13.86 2.56
CA TRP A 6 -8.43 12.62 3.01
C TRP A 6 -9.16 11.43 2.39
N ILE A 7 -8.39 10.46 1.90
CA ILE A 7 -8.86 9.10 1.68
C ILE A 7 -8.36 8.25 2.84
N VAL A 8 -9.31 7.49 3.40
CA VAL A 8 -9.09 6.67 4.57
C VAL A 8 -9.82 5.35 4.39
N GLN A 9 -9.09 4.25 4.48
CA GLN A 9 -9.72 2.93 4.45
C GLN A 9 -10.43 2.59 5.80
N PRO A 10 -11.63 1.98 5.73
CA PRO A 10 -12.46 1.70 6.90
C PRO A 10 -11.97 0.52 7.75
N ASP A 11 -11.04 -0.29 7.25
CA ASP A 11 -10.45 -1.45 7.94
C ASP A 11 -9.27 -1.08 8.84
N THR A 12 -9.32 0.12 9.42
CA THR A 12 -8.25 0.67 10.25
C THR A 12 -8.71 0.88 11.67
N TYR A 13 -7.85 0.50 12.60
CA TYR A 13 -8.02 0.83 14.00
C TYR A 13 -7.37 2.17 14.30
N TRP A 14 -8.20 3.15 14.67
CA TRP A 14 -7.76 4.49 14.99
C TRP A 14 -7.44 4.57 16.48
N ARG A 15 -6.15 4.64 16.81
CA ARG A 15 -5.68 4.78 18.20
C ARG A 15 -5.50 6.24 18.62
N LYS A 16 -5.45 7.15 17.66
CA LYS A 16 -5.40 8.61 17.89
C LYS A 16 -6.24 9.32 16.83
N ASN A 17 -6.60 10.57 17.12
CA ASN A 17 -7.29 11.43 16.17
C ASN A 17 -6.35 11.84 15.03
N LEU A 18 -6.74 11.56 13.78
CA LEU A 18 -5.98 11.91 12.58
C LEU A 18 -5.61 13.40 12.53
N PHE A 19 -6.52 14.28 12.91
CA PHE A 19 -6.31 15.74 12.86
C PHE A 19 -5.36 16.27 13.94
N GLU A 20 -5.10 15.48 14.98
CA GLU A 20 -4.12 15.84 16.03
C GLU A 20 -2.72 15.33 15.70
N ILE A 21 -2.63 14.23 14.96
CA ILE A 21 -1.35 13.57 14.65
C ILE A 21 -0.79 13.93 13.26
N ALA A 22 -1.64 14.39 12.33
CA ALA A 22 -1.25 14.69 10.96
C ALA A 22 -1.40 16.19 10.67
N ASN A 23 -0.27 16.92 10.70
CA ASN A 23 -0.19 18.27 10.18
C ASN A 23 0.17 18.21 8.69
N THR A 24 -0.84 18.19 7.82
CA THR A 24 -0.67 18.04 6.37
C THR A 24 0.19 19.14 5.77
N ARG A 25 0.05 20.39 6.23
CA ARG A 25 0.85 21.53 5.76
C ARG A 25 2.34 21.35 6.06
N GLN A 26 2.65 20.88 7.26
CA GLN A 26 4.03 20.61 7.65
C GLN A 26 4.61 19.41 6.88
N MET A 27 3.85 18.34 6.75
CA MET A 27 4.29 17.10 6.10
C MET A 27 4.49 17.26 4.59
N LEU A 28 3.65 18.04 3.92
CA LEU A 28 3.77 18.33 2.49
C LEU A 28 4.92 19.31 2.17
N GLY A 29 5.31 20.14 3.13
CA GLY A 29 6.20 21.27 2.87
C GLY A 29 5.54 22.35 2.01
N LEU A 30 6.36 23.20 1.39
CA LEU A 30 5.87 24.39 0.65
C LEU A 30 5.19 24.02 -0.68
N ASP A 31 5.76 23.07 -1.41
CA ASP A 31 5.36 22.75 -2.78
C ASP A 31 4.64 21.40 -2.92
N GLY A 32 4.50 20.66 -1.81
CA GLY A 32 3.81 19.38 -1.77
C GLY A 32 2.30 19.50 -2.00
N ASN A 33 1.74 18.52 -2.70
CA ASN A 33 0.30 18.46 -2.92
C ASN A 33 -0.32 17.07 -2.75
N LEU A 34 0.49 16.02 -2.59
CA LEU A 34 0.03 14.66 -2.30
C LEU A 34 0.82 14.09 -1.13
N LEU A 35 0.13 13.54 -0.14
CA LEU A 35 0.73 12.96 1.07
C LEU A 35 0.22 11.53 1.23
N PHE A 36 1.09 10.54 1.04
CA PHE A 36 0.73 9.12 1.02
C PHE A 36 1.24 8.34 2.23
N ASP A 37 0.53 7.28 2.61
CA ASP A 37 1.06 6.27 3.52
C ASP A 37 2.17 5.43 2.89
N GLN A 38 2.93 4.75 3.74
CA GLN A 38 4.09 3.96 3.34
C GLN A 38 3.79 2.47 3.41
N GLU A 39 4.34 1.72 2.46
CA GLU A 39 4.33 0.26 2.50
C GLU A 39 5.21 -0.27 3.65
N GLY A 40 6.22 0.48 4.08
CA GLY A 40 7.08 0.13 5.22
C GLY A 40 7.94 1.31 5.68
N ASP A 41 8.81 1.07 6.66
CA ASP A 41 9.55 2.13 7.36
C ASP A 41 11.05 2.17 7.04
N LYS A 42 11.51 1.36 6.07
CA LYS A 42 12.92 1.26 5.69
C LYS A 42 13.09 0.93 4.21
N GLY A 43 14.26 1.30 3.67
CA GLY A 43 14.76 0.82 2.38
C GLY A 43 13.94 1.24 1.16
N LEU A 44 13.49 0.30 0.34
CA LEU A 44 12.60 0.56 -0.80
C LEU A 44 11.17 0.86 -0.31
N LEU A 45 10.72 0.20 0.76
CA LEU A 45 9.34 0.30 1.24
C LEU A 45 8.95 1.69 1.79
N ILE A 46 9.91 2.51 2.21
CA ILE A 46 9.68 3.89 2.71
C ILE A 46 9.22 4.84 1.59
N GLU A 47 9.59 4.57 0.34
CA GLU A 47 9.18 5.35 -0.84
C GLU A 47 8.08 4.65 -1.65
N MET A 48 7.54 3.55 -1.12
CA MET A 48 6.42 2.83 -1.70
C MET A 48 5.11 3.24 -1.04
N ILE A 49 4.09 3.47 -1.87
CA ILE A 49 2.75 3.81 -1.41
C ILE A 49 2.00 2.52 -1.03
N ALA A 50 1.43 2.49 0.18
CA ALA A 50 0.51 1.42 0.55
C ALA A 50 -0.89 1.65 -0.06
N GLY A 51 -1.33 2.91 -0.09
CA GLY A 51 -2.53 3.37 -0.81
C GLY A 51 -3.79 3.39 0.05
N GLY A 52 -3.70 3.12 1.35
CA GLY A 52 -4.87 3.05 2.21
C GLY A 52 -5.17 4.35 2.97
N TYR A 53 -4.19 5.23 3.08
CA TYR A 53 -4.34 6.59 3.60
C TYR A 53 -3.58 7.57 2.76
N PHE A 54 -4.27 8.60 2.30
CA PHE A 54 -3.58 9.73 1.70
C PHE A 54 -4.38 11.01 1.79
N PHE A 55 -3.65 12.12 1.82
CA PHE A 55 -4.20 13.46 1.74
C PHE A 55 -3.86 14.07 0.39
N VAL A 56 -4.86 14.69 -0.22
CA VAL A 56 -4.74 15.38 -1.49
C VAL A 56 -5.02 16.85 -1.26
N LYS A 57 -4.06 17.70 -1.60
CA LYS A 57 -4.32 19.14 -1.75
C LYS A 57 -5.06 19.35 -3.07
N GLY A 58 -6.24 19.94 -2.99
CA GLY A 58 -7.09 20.19 -4.15
C GLY A 58 -6.46 21.21 -5.10
N GLY A 59 -6.46 20.90 -6.40
CA GLY A 59 -6.00 21.83 -7.43
C GLY A 59 -5.63 21.13 -8.74
N PRO A 60 -5.25 21.91 -9.78
CA PRO A 60 -5.04 21.38 -11.13
C PRO A 60 -3.97 20.30 -11.24
N LYS A 61 -2.92 20.36 -10.40
CA LYS A 61 -1.86 19.35 -10.37
C LYS A 61 -2.39 17.99 -9.93
N SER A 62 -3.13 17.97 -8.83
CA SER A 62 -3.72 16.76 -8.27
C SER A 62 -4.82 16.21 -9.19
N GLU A 63 -5.61 17.08 -9.82
CA GLU A 63 -6.60 16.67 -10.83
C GLU A 63 -5.92 15.92 -11.99
N CYS A 64 -4.86 16.50 -12.59
CA CYS A 64 -4.09 15.81 -13.62
C CYS A 64 -3.51 14.47 -13.14
N PHE A 65 -3.04 14.40 -11.88
CA PHE A 65 -2.53 13.15 -11.31
C PHE A 65 -3.60 12.05 -11.27
N PHE A 66 -4.80 12.38 -10.78
CA PHE A 66 -5.88 11.40 -10.64
C PHE A 66 -6.56 11.07 -11.97
N ASP A 67 -6.58 11.99 -12.94
CA ASP A 67 -7.02 11.70 -14.31
C ASP A 67 -6.12 10.66 -14.96
N GLU A 68 -4.80 10.81 -14.84
CA GLU A 68 -3.84 9.84 -15.36
C GLU A 68 -3.90 8.52 -14.59
N LEU A 69 -4.06 8.55 -13.27
CA LEU A 69 -4.30 7.33 -12.48
C LEU A 69 -5.53 6.58 -12.97
N SER A 70 -6.66 7.28 -13.18
CA SER A 70 -7.90 6.69 -13.70
C SER A 70 -7.68 6.08 -15.09
N ARG A 71 -7.07 6.83 -16.00
CA ARG A 71 -6.74 6.37 -17.35
C ARG A 71 -5.86 5.11 -17.30
N GLN A 72 -4.87 5.06 -16.41
CA GLN A 72 -4.01 3.89 -16.30
C GLN A 72 -4.74 2.69 -15.69
N LEU A 73 -5.57 2.89 -14.67
CA LEU A 73 -6.37 1.81 -14.07
C LEU A 73 -7.38 1.20 -15.06
N GLU A 74 -7.88 1.98 -16.01
CA GLU A 74 -8.78 1.48 -17.07
C GLU A 74 -8.04 0.65 -18.13
N ASN A 75 -6.76 0.94 -18.39
CA ASN A 75 -6.01 0.39 -19.52
C ASN A 75 -4.95 -0.65 -19.14
N TYR A 76 -4.46 -0.60 -17.90
CA TYR A 76 -3.42 -1.48 -17.39
C TYR A 76 -3.95 -2.28 -16.21
N TYR A 77 -3.55 -3.54 -16.15
CA TYR A 77 -3.91 -4.41 -15.04
C TYR A 77 -2.99 -4.16 -13.84
N ALA A 78 -2.92 -2.95 -13.29
CA ALA A 78 -2.06 -2.63 -12.15
C ALA A 78 -2.86 -2.19 -10.93
N THR A 79 -2.27 -2.37 -9.74
CA THR A 79 -2.86 -1.80 -8.53
C THR A 79 -2.65 -0.29 -8.53
N ASP A 80 -3.65 0.41 -7.99
CA ASP A 80 -3.66 1.86 -7.84
C ASP A 80 -2.40 2.37 -7.14
N ASN A 81 -1.98 1.76 -6.03
CA ASN A 81 -0.79 2.16 -5.29
C ASN A 81 0.51 2.06 -6.09
N ASN A 82 0.65 1.07 -6.98
CA ASN A 82 1.82 0.95 -7.85
C ASN A 82 1.83 2.05 -8.93
N ILE A 83 0.68 2.36 -9.53
CA ILE A 83 0.57 3.46 -10.50
C ILE A 83 0.84 4.80 -9.79
N MET A 84 0.20 5.05 -8.65
CA MET A 84 0.42 6.25 -7.84
C MET A 84 1.90 6.41 -7.50
N GLY A 85 2.58 5.32 -7.12
CA GLY A 85 4.01 5.35 -6.80
C GLY A 85 4.87 5.80 -7.98
N ALA A 86 4.61 5.29 -9.18
CA ALA A 86 5.35 5.73 -10.37
C ALA A 86 5.03 7.17 -10.77
N LEU A 87 3.75 7.59 -10.71
CA LEU A 87 3.38 8.97 -10.97
C LEU A 87 4.05 9.93 -9.98
N CYS A 88 4.19 9.54 -8.71
CA CYS A 88 4.90 10.32 -7.70
C CYS A 88 6.39 10.45 -7.98
N ILE A 89 7.07 9.33 -8.25
CA ILE A 89 8.52 9.33 -8.47
C ILE A 89 8.91 10.05 -9.75
N THR A 90 8.08 9.94 -10.79
CA THR A 90 8.26 10.69 -12.04
C THR A 90 7.81 12.15 -11.93
N GLN A 91 7.25 12.56 -10.80
CA GLN A 91 6.68 13.89 -10.57
C GLN A 91 5.71 14.29 -11.68
N TYR A 92 4.90 13.33 -12.13
CA TYR A 92 3.96 13.51 -13.23
C TYR A 92 3.10 14.76 -12.99
N CYS A 93 2.91 15.59 -14.02
CA CYS A 93 2.17 16.86 -13.90
C CYS A 93 2.72 17.81 -12.81
N ASN A 94 4.02 17.76 -12.52
CA ASN A 94 4.70 18.55 -11.48
C ASN A 94 4.11 18.33 -10.07
N ASN A 95 3.55 17.15 -9.84
CA ASN A 95 3.09 16.73 -8.53
C ASN A 95 4.29 16.46 -7.61
N LYS A 96 4.17 16.91 -6.36
CA LYS A 96 5.18 16.68 -5.32
C LYS A 96 4.55 15.85 -4.22
N CYS A 97 5.05 14.61 -4.10
CA CYS A 97 4.59 13.66 -3.12
C CYS A 97 5.46 13.72 -1.87
N ALA A 98 4.82 13.64 -0.71
CA ALA A 98 5.44 13.40 0.58
C ALA A 98 4.84 12.13 1.20
N PHE A 99 5.48 11.62 2.24
CA PHE A 99 5.08 10.39 2.89
C PHE A 99 4.75 10.59 4.36
N ILE A 100 3.65 9.99 4.81
CA ILE A 100 3.23 9.92 6.20
C ILE A 100 4.15 8.90 6.88
N PRO A 101 4.80 9.27 8.00
CA PRO A 101 5.62 8.33 8.74
C PRO A 101 4.86 7.05 9.10
N TYR A 102 5.51 5.89 8.94
CA TYR A 102 4.94 4.58 9.28
C TYR A 102 4.51 4.43 10.76
N SER A 103 5.06 5.26 11.65
CA SER A 103 4.63 5.36 13.05
C SER A 103 3.27 6.05 13.26
N ILE A 104 2.81 6.80 12.25
CA ILE A 104 1.48 7.41 12.24
C ILE A 104 0.50 6.47 11.56
N VAL A 105 0.78 6.03 10.33
CA VAL A 105 -0.06 5.08 9.58
C VAL A 105 0.76 3.82 9.29
N GLY A 106 0.41 2.72 9.93
CA GLY A 106 1.01 1.42 9.67
C GLY A 106 0.04 0.46 9.00
N ASN A 107 0.56 -0.38 8.11
CA ASN A 107 -0.21 -1.38 7.39
C ASN A 107 -0.05 -2.79 7.97
N TRP A 108 -0.61 -3.79 7.28
CA TRP A 108 -0.60 -5.19 7.69
C TRP A 108 0.80 -5.74 8.04
N ARG A 109 1.87 -5.21 7.42
CA ARG A 109 3.25 -5.63 7.68
C ARG A 109 3.71 -5.32 9.10
N TRP A 110 3.07 -4.36 9.77
CA TRP A 110 3.39 -4.05 11.15
C TRP A 110 3.17 -5.27 12.05
N HIS A 111 2.12 -6.05 11.83
CA HIS A 111 1.78 -7.22 12.64
C HIS A 111 2.89 -8.28 12.65
N SER A 112 3.57 -8.47 11.52
CA SER A 112 4.67 -9.43 11.36
C SER A 112 6.06 -8.86 11.68
N SER A 113 6.13 -7.59 12.08
CA SER A 113 7.41 -6.90 12.29
C SER A 113 7.88 -7.00 13.74
N GLY A 114 9.21 -6.98 13.95
CA GLY A 114 9.81 -6.90 15.29
C GLY A 114 9.69 -5.53 15.97
N LYS A 115 8.77 -4.66 15.51
CA LYS A 115 8.63 -3.29 16.01
C LYS A 115 8.06 -3.27 17.43
N THR A 116 8.56 -2.34 18.24
CA THR A 116 8.14 -2.12 19.63
C THR A 116 7.11 -1.00 19.77
N TYR A 117 7.01 -0.10 18.80
CA TYR A 117 5.96 0.93 18.78
C TYR A 117 4.71 0.43 18.06
N ILE A 118 3.55 0.95 18.45
CA ILE A 118 2.27 0.70 17.78
C ILE A 118 1.86 1.98 17.02
N PRO A 119 1.57 1.90 15.70
CA PRO A 119 1.13 3.03 14.90
C PRO A 119 -0.12 3.70 15.46
N ALA A 120 -0.27 5.00 15.20
CA ALA A 120 -1.45 5.74 15.62
C ALA A 120 -2.72 5.31 14.86
N LEU A 121 -2.58 4.93 13.60
CA LEU A 121 -3.60 4.35 12.74
C LEU A 121 -3.03 3.03 12.20
N LEU A 122 -3.69 1.91 12.48
CA LEU A 122 -3.20 0.57 12.14
C LEU A 122 -4.20 -0.18 11.26
N GLN A 123 -3.84 -0.44 10.00
CA GLN A 123 -4.70 -1.11 9.02
C GLN A 123 -4.67 -2.63 9.19
N PHE A 124 -5.83 -3.26 9.03
CA PHE A 124 -6.01 -4.71 9.05
C PHE A 124 -6.25 -5.25 7.64
N ASP A 125 -5.24 -5.13 6.78
CA ASP A 125 -5.30 -5.67 5.42
C ASP A 125 -4.63 -7.04 5.29
N ASN A 126 -5.26 -8.08 5.84
CA ASN A 126 -4.77 -9.46 5.77
C ASN A 126 -5.31 -10.25 4.56
N GLY A 127 -5.81 -9.57 3.51
CA GLY A 127 -6.32 -10.24 2.30
C GLY A 127 -7.63 -11.02 2.48
N GLY A 128 -8.30 -10.90 3.63
CA GLY A 128 -9.63 -11.44 3.87
C GLY A 128 -10.73 -10.65 3.14
N SER A 129 -11.92 -11.26 2.97
CA SER A 129 -13.10 -10.54 2.48
C SER A 129 -13.46 -9.37 3.41
N SER A 130 -14.17 -8.36 2.91
CA SER A 130 -14.62 -7.20 3.69
C SER A 130 -15.39 -7.59 4.97
N SER A 131 -16.22 -8.64 4.88
CA SER A 131 -16.90 -9.24 6.04
C SER A 131 -15.93 -9.84 7.07
N GLY A 132 -14.85 -10.49 6.61
CA GLY A 132 -13.80 -11.02 7.47
C GLY A 132 -12.95 -9.93 8.14
N LYS A 133 -12.73 -8.80 7.46
CA LYS A 133 -11.99 -7.66 8.03
C LYS A 133 -12.74 -7.01 9.20
N PHE A 134 -14.05 -6.79 9.05
CA PHE A 134 -14.87 -6.24 10.14
C PHE A 134 -14.97 -7.20 11.33
N GLU A 135 -15.19 -8.50 11.08
CA GLU A 135 -15.19 -9.51 12.15
C GLU A 135 -13.82 -9.62 12.84
N CYS A 136 -12.72 -9.40 12.11
CA CYS A 136 -11.40 -9.32 12.72
C CYS A 136 -11.29 -8.13 13.69
N LEU A 137 -11.68 -6.92 13.26
CA LEU A 137 -11.72 -5.74 14.15
C LEU A 137 -12.59 -5.99 15.40
N LYS A 138 -13.74 -6.63 15.23
CA LYS A 138 -14.63 -7.01 16.33
C LYS A 138 -14.00 -8.01 17.29
N ARG A 139 -13.39 -9.08 16.76
CA ARG A 139 -12.67 -10.10 17.55
C ARG A 139 -11.52 -9.51 18.35
N LEU A 140 -10.80 -8.55 17.77
CA LEU A 140 -9.71 -7.84 18.44
C LEU A 140 -10.23 -6.92 19.55
N GLY A 141 -11.48 -6.47 19.47
CA GLY A 141 -12.07 -5.47 20.35
C GLY A 141 -11.86 -4.04 19.87
N ALA A 142 -11.48 -3.86 18.60
CA ALA A 142 -11.27 -2.57 17.93
C ALA A 142 -12.57 -1.94 17.41
N GLU A 143 -13.73 -2.54 17.66
CA GLU A 143 -15.03 -1.95 17.29
C GLU A 143 -15.35 -0.72 18.18
N PHE A 144 -15.72 0.39 17.53
CA PHE A 144 -16.10 1.63 18.20
C PHE A 144 -17.61 1.79 18.34
N ALA A 145 -18.39 1.11 17.52
CA ALA A 145 -19.84 1.16 17.53
C ALA A 145 -20.43 -0.24 17.46
N ASN A 146 -21.48 -0.46 18.26
CA ASN A 146 -22.29 -1.65 18.18
C ASN A 146 -23.30 -1.50 17.03
N ILE A 147 -22.99 -2.12 15.90
CA ILE A 147 -23.81 -2.06 14.68
C ILE A 147 -25.06 -2.95 14.74
N THR A 148 -25.12 -3.94 15.66
CA THR A 148 -26.29 -4.84 15.76
C THR A 148 -27.51 -4.15 16.38
N LYS A 149 -27.31 -2.97 17.00
CA LYS A 149 -28.36 -2.13 17.58
C LYS A 149 -28.75 -0.95 16.70
N ILE A 150 -28.31 -0.91 15.43
CA ILE A 150 -28.80 0.08 14.46
C ILE A 150 -30.24 -0.30 14.11
N SER A 151 -31.17 0.05 15.01
CA SER A 151 -32.60 0.04 14.75
C SER A 151 -32.93 1.13 13.72
N LYS A 152 -34.17 1.13 13.22
CA LYS A 152 -34.75 1.94 12.12
C LYS A 152 -34.45 3.47 12.12
N HIS A 153 -33.69 4.00 13.08
CA HIS A 153 -33.35 5.42 13.24
C HIS A 153 -31.85 5.74 13.09
N TYR A 154 -31.03 4.82 12.56
CA TYR A 154 -29.62 5.08 12.23
C TYR A 154 -28.75 5.58 13.39
N ARG A 155 -29.14 5.35 14.65
CA ARG A 155 -28.30 5.68 15.82
C ARG A 155 -27.41 4.50 16.17
N ALA A 156 -26.12 4.63 15.83
CA ALA A 156 -25.10 3.70 16.27
C ALA A 156 -24.86 3.85 17.78
N ASN A 157 -24.81 2.75 18.52
CA ASN A 157 -24.49 2.78 19.94
C ASN A 157 -22.98 2.66 20.12
N CYS A 158 -22.31 3.76 20.48
CA CYS A 158 -20.86 3.80 20.60
C CYS A 158 -20.35 3.16 21.89
N PHE A 159 -19.25 2.42 21.82
CA PHE A 159 -18.53 1.93 22.98
C PHE A 159 -17.72 3.08 23.59
N ILE A 160 -18.36 3.94 24.38
CA ILE A 160 -17.78 5.18 24.91
C ILE A 160 -16.41 4.98 25.57
N ARG A 161 -16.23 3.91 26.36
CA ARG A 161 -14.92 3.61 26.99
C ARG A 161 -13.80 3.40 25.97
N ARG A 162 -14.11 2.77 24.83
CA ARG A 162 -13.16 2.55 23.73
C ARG A 162 -12.93 3.82 22.93
N ALA A 163 -13.93 4.71 22.84
CA ALA A 163 -13.81 5.99 22.16
C ALA A 163 -13.03 7.05 22.96
N ILE A 164 -13.05 7.00 24.30
CA ILE A 164 -12.33 7.94 25.17
C ILE A 164 -10.82 7.69 25.16
N ALA A 165 -10.41 6.42 25.21
CA ALA A 165 -9.00 6.03 25.22
C ALA A 165 -8.76 4.96 24.14
N PRO A 166 -8.89 5.32 22.85
CA PRO A 166 -8.79 4.38 21.74
C PRO A 166 -7.45 3.65 21.74
N GLU A 167 -6.36 4.28 22.17
CA GLU A 167 -5.02 3.68 22.25
C GLU A 167 -4.90 2.54 23.28
N LYS A 168 -5.83 2.46 24.24
CA LYS A 168 -5.90 1.42 25.28
C LYS A 168 -7.00 0.39 25.03
N ALA A 169 -7.83 0.59 24.01
CA ALA A 169 -8.99 -0.27 23.76
C ALA A 169 -8.60 -1.71 23.37
N VAL A 170 -7.48 -1.87 22.66
CA VAL A 170 -6.90 -3.17 22.30
C VAL A 170 -5.47 -3.26 22.84
N PRO A 171 -5.14 -4.27 23.66
CA PRO A 171 -3.79 -4.42 24.20
C PRO A 171 -2.79 -4.87 23.11
N GLU A 172 -1.54 -4.46 23.23
CA GLU A 172 -0.48 -4.71 22.24
C GLU A 172 -0.33 -6.18 21.87
N TRP A 173 -0.30 -7.07 22.86
CA TRP A 173 -0.13 -8.51 22.64
C TRP A 173 -1.21 -9.08 21.71
N ARG A 174 -2.44 -8.54 21.76
CA ARG A 174 -3.54 -8.97 20.92
C ARG A 174 -3.42 -8.43 19.50
N LEU A 175 -2.85 -7.23 19.33
CA LEU A 175 -2.53 -6.68 18.00
C LEU A 175 -1.41 -7.47 17.32
N LYS A 176 -0.42 -7.96 18.09
CA LYS A 176 0.69 -8.77 17.56
C LYS A 176 0.32 -10.23 17.30
N ALA A 177 -0.60 -10.80 18.07
CA ALA A 177 -1.07 -12.18 17.85
C ALA A 177 -1.69 -12.42 16.45
N GLU A 178 -2.20 -11.37 15.79
CA GLU A 178 -2.65 -11.45 14.39
C GLU A 178 -1.48 -11.74 13.42
N GLY A 179 -0.26 -11.30 13.77
CA GLY A 179 0.97 -11.58 13.03
C GLY A 179 1.50 -13.01 13.17
N ASP A 180 1.00 -13.81 14.11
CA ASP A 180 1.41 -15.22 14.21
C ASP A 180 0.70 -16.09 13.16
N ASN A 181 -0.40 -15.57 12.58
CA ASN A 181 -1.23 -16.27 11.60
C ASN A 181 -0.94 -15.84 10.16
N ILE A 182 0.33 -15.47 9.86
CA ILE A 182 0.76 -15.07 8.52
C ILE A 182 0.56 -16.24 7.55
N THR A 183 -0.22 -16.01 6.50
CA THR A 183 -0.47 -16.99 5.44
C THR A 183 0.82 -17.32 4.69
N LYS A 184 0.91 -18.51 4.07
CA LYS A 184 2.06 -18.90 3.23
C LYS A 184 2.37 -17.85 2.15
N THR A 185 1.34 -17.19 1.62
CA THR A 185 1.48 -16.16 0.60
C THR A 185 2.13 -14.89 1.13
N GLN A 186 1.74 -14.42 2.31
CA GLN A 186 2.37 -13.26 2.94
C GLN A 186 3.84 -13.52 3.28
N ARG A 187 4.21 -14.74 3.71
CA ARG A 187 5.62 -15.11 3.91
C ARG A 187 6.43 -15.01 2.62
N LEU A 188 5.86 -15.47 1.51
CA LEU A 188 6.50 -15.41 0.20
C LEU A 188 6.71 -13.95 -0.25
N ILE A 189 5.71 -13.09 -0.06
CA ILE A 189 5.80 -11.65 -0.36
C ILE A 189 6.91 -11.01 0.47
N THR A 190 6.95 -11.29 1.77
CA THR A 190 7.98 -10.76 2.67
C THR A 190 9.38 -11.19 2.21
N PHE A 191 9.56 -12.47 1.85
CA PHE A 191 10.84 -12.98 1.34
C PHE A 191 11.28 -12.27 0.04
N PHE A 192 10.39 -12.13 -0.95
CA PHE A 192 10.73 -11.42 -2.18
C PHE A 192 11.04 -9.95 -1.93
N HIS A 193 10.32 -9.31 -1.02
CA HIS A 193 10.62 -7.94 -0.61
C HIS A 193 11.98 -7.84 0.06
N GLU A 194 12.38 -8.78 0.93
CA GLU A 194 13.72 -8.80 1.52
C GLU A 194 14.82 -8.92 0.46
N ILE A 195 14.59 -9.68 -0.61
CA ILE A 195 15.52 -9.74 -1.76
C ILE A 195 15.60 -8.38 -2.47
N CYS A 196 14.44 -7.75 -2.73
CA CYS A 196 14.40 -6.43 -3.36
C CYS A 196 15.07 -5.36 -2.49
N GLU A 197 14.89 -5.42 -1.18
CA GLU A 197 15.55 -4.54 -0.22
C GLU A 197 17.06 -4.71 -0.24
N TRP A 198 17.54 -5.95 -0.15
CA TRP A 198 18.97 -6.24 -0.26
C TRP A 198 19.55 -5.73 -1.58
N PHE A 199 18.83 -5.92 -2.69
CA PHE A 199 19.26 -5.43 -4.00
C PHE A 199 19.29 -3.90 -4.05
N TYR A 200 18.28 -3.23 -3.50
CA TYR A 200 18.21 -1.78 -3.43
C TYR A 200 19.33 -1.19 -2.57
N GLU A 201 19.63 -1.81 -1.42
CA GLU A 201 20.77 -1.42 -0.58
C GLU A 201 22.11 -1.53 -1.32
N LYS A 202 22.28 -2.57 -2.15
CA LYS A 202 23.52 -2.76 -2.94
C LYS A 202 23.59 -1.87 -4.17
N PHE A 203 22.46 -1.56 -4.79
CA PHE A 203 22.38 -0.83 -6.05
C PHE A 203 21.32 0.27 -5.99
N PRO A 204 21.50 1.33 -5.18
CA PRO A 204 20.46 2.34 -4.94
C PRO A 204 20.04 3.09 -6.22
N LYS A 205 20.95 3.23 -7.20
CA LYS A 205 20.64 3.83 -8.52
C LYS A 205 19.59 3.06 -9.31
N THR A 206 19.33 1.80 -8.97
CA THR A 206 18.28 0.99 -9.62
C THR A 206 16.90 1.21 -9.02
N GLY A 207 16.76 1.92 -7.88
CA GLY A 207 15.49 2.18 -7.23
C GLY A 207 14.47 2.82 -8.16
N TYR A 208 14.88 3.86 -8.89
CA TYR A 208 14.02 4.50 -9.89
C TYR A 208 13.46 3.51 -10.92
N ILE A 209 14.30 2.59 -11.42
CA ILE A 209 13.89 1.55 -12.37
C ILE A 209 12.92 0.57 -11.71
N LEU A 210 13.19 0.14 -10.47
CA LEU A 210 12.33 -0.79 -9.74
C LEU A 210 10.93 -0.20 -9.49
N HIS A 211 10.87 1.09 -9.11
CA HIS A 211 9.60 1.78 -8.90
C HIS A 211 8.81 1.97 -10.19
N VAL A 212 9.47 2.38 -11.28
CA VAL A 212 8.78 2.56 -12.58
C VAL A 212 8.36 1.23 -13.19
N TRP A 213 9.24 0.21 -13.19
CA TRP A 213 8.94 -1.12 -13.73
C TRP A 213 7.74 -1.79 -13.02
N ARG A 214 7.62 -1.59 -11.70
CA ARG A 214 6.51 -2.11 -10.91
C ARG A 214 5.17 -1.45 -11.23
N SER A 215 5.13 -0.26 -11.82
CA SER A 215 3.84 0.34 -12.23
C SER A 215 3.21 -0.30 -13.47
N GLY A 216 3.91 -1.19 -14.17
CA GLY A 216 3.37 -1.87 -15.36
C GLY A 216 3.23 -0.96 -16.58
N THR A 217 3.87 0.21 -16.57
CA THR A 217 3.90 1.17 -17.69
C THR A 217 4.65 0.65 -18.93
N VAL A 218 5.28 -0.53 -18.83
CA VAL A 218 5.82 -1.27 -19.98
C VAL A 218 4.71 -2.17 -20.56
N PRO A 219 4.35 -2.07 -21.85
CA PRO A 219 3.33 -2.93 -22.44
C PRO A 219 3.74 -4.40 -22.33
N VAL A 220 3.02 -5.15 -21.48
CA VAL A 220 3.28 -6.57 -21.27
C VAL A 220 2.70 -7.37 -22.43
N THR A 221 3.53 -7.63 -23.44
CA THR A 221 3.14 -8.30 -24.70
C THR A 221 2.92 -9.82 -24.58
N SER A 222 3.26 -10.44 -23.43
CA SER A 222 3.22 -11.89 -23.26
C SER A 222 2.38 -12.33 -22.05
N ARG A 223 1.61 -13.43 -22.21
CA ARG A 223 0.80 -14.03 -21.13
C ARG A 223 1.65 -14.55 -19.96
N VAL A 224 2.93 -14.90 -20.21
CA VAL A 224 3.84 -15.44 -19.20
C VAL A 224 4.39 -14.31 -18.32
N THR A 225 4.79 -13.19 -18.92
CA THR A 225 5.21 -12.00 -18.16
C THR A 225 4.05 -11.43 -17.35
N LYS A 226 2.81 -11.45 -17.85
CA LYS A 226 1.62 -11.10 -17.05
C LYS A 226 1.44 -11.98 -15.81
N ARG A 227 1.73 -13.29 -15.90
CA ARG A 227 1.58 -14.24 -14.77
C ARG A 227 2.65 -14.07 -13.69
N ILE A 228 3.92 -13.95 -14.07
CA ILE A 228 5.02 -13.67 -13.13
C ILE A 228 4.78 -12.32 -12.43
N TRP A 229 4.30 -11.35 -13.17
CA TRP A 229 3.98 -10.01 -12.68
C TRP A 229 2.80 -10.01 -11.68
N MET A 230 1.75 -10.81 -11.90
CA MET A 230 0.65 -11.00 -10.91
C MET A 230 1.13 -11.56 -9.56
N ILE A 231 2.10 -12.50 -9.59
CA ILE A 231 2.64 -13.15 -8.39
C ILE A 231 3.41 -12.14 -7.54
N LEU A 232 4.10 -11.18 -8.17
CA LEU A 232 4.88 -10.14 -7.48
C LEU A 232 4.02 -8.96 -6.98
N GLN A 233 2.91 -8.66 -7.66
CA GLN A 233 2.09 -7.47 -7.38
C GLN A 233 1.09 -7.64 -6.24
N SER A 234 0.47 -8.83 -6.10
CA SER A 234 -0.83 -8.90 -5.43
C SER A 234 -0.92 -9.87 -4.24
N GLY A 235 0.00 -10.81 -4.08
CA GLY A 235 -0.22 -11.88 -3.09
C GLY A 235 -1.55 -12.64 -3.26
N ARG A 236 -2.28 -12.46 -4.38
CA ARG A 236 -3.56 -13.11 -4.63
C ARG A 236 -3.35 -14.30 -5.55
N PHE A 237 -3.08 -15.45 -4.93
CA PHE A 237 -3.22 -16.75 -5.59
C PHE A 237 -4.71 -17.11 -5.71
N CYS A 238 -5.33 -16.80 -6.85
CA CYS A 238 -6.63 -17.37 -7.22
C CYS A 238 -6.53 -18.17 -8.52
N ARG A 239 -5.88 -19.34 -8.49
CA ARG A 239 -6.41 -20.64 -8.97
C ARG A 239 -5.31 -21.72 -8.92
N LYS A 240 -5.73 -22.95 -8.59
CA LYS A 240 -4.94 -24.19 -8.55
C LYS A 240 -4.16 -24.41 -9.84
N GLU A 241 -2.83 -24.48 -9.76
CA GLU A 241 -1.99 -25.42 -10.53
C GLU A 241 -0.54 -25.43 -9.98
N ASN A 242 0.01 -26.63 -9.79
CA ASN A 242 1.30 -26.94 -9.17
C ASN A 242 2.50 -26.54 -10.07
N LYS A 243 2.87 -25.25 -10.16
CA LYS A 243 4.12 -24.80 -10.82
C LYS A 243 4.77 -23.60 -10.11
N THR A 244 5.20 -23.78 -8.86
CA THR A 244 5.74 -22.67 -8.03
C THR A 244 7.26 -22.46 -8.14
N THR A 245 8.04 -23.43 -8.63
CA THR A 245 9.51 -23.35 -8.67
C THR A 245 10.08 -22.80 -9.97
N HIS A 246 9.41 -22.99 -11.10
CA HIS A 246 9.90 -22.50 -12.39
C HIS A 246 9.73 -20.98 -12.58
N ASP A 247 8.67 -20.40 -12.01
CA ASP A 247 8.36 -18.97 -12.18
C ASP A 247 9.26 -18.06 -11.31
N ALA A 248 9.73 -18.56 -10.17
CA ALA A 248 10.66 -17.84 -9.29
C ALA A 248 12.09 -17.77 -9.88
N LEU A 249 12.54 -18.84 -10.55
CA LEU A 249 13.82 -18.85 -11.27
C LEU A 249 13.81 -17.90 -12.47
N ALA A 250 12.66 -17.77 -13.16
CA ALA A 250 12.51 -16.82 -14.26
C ALA A 250 12.63 -15.35 -13.78
N PHE A 251 12.16 -15.02 -12.57
CA PHE A 251 12.32 -13.69 -11.97
C PHE A 251 13.78 -13.37 -11.65
N ILE A 252 14.50 -14.31 -11.03
CA ILE A 252 15.94 -14.18 -10.73
C ILE A 252 16.73 -14.04 -12.04
N SER A 253 16.41 -14.84 -13.07
CA SER A 253 17.04 -14.72 -14.38
C SER A 253 16.73 -13.39 -15.07
N LEU A 254 15.51 -12.83 -14.95
CA LEU A 254 15.17 -11.53 -15.56
C LEU A 254 15.88 -10.36 -14.87
N VAL A 255 15.97 -10.39 -13.53
CA VAL A 255 16.65 -9.35 -12.75
C VAL A 255 18.17 -9.43 -12.94
N ILE A 256 18.74 -10.64 -13.05
CA ILE A 256 20.18 -10.82 -13.30
C ILE A 256 20.55 -10.52 -14.76
N LEU A 257 19.74 -10.94 -15.74
CA LEU A 257 20.03 -10.73 -17.17
C LEU A 257 19.64 -9.34 -17.67
N GLY A 258 18.64 -8.69 -17.07
CA GLY A 258 18.17 -7.35 -17.45
C GLY A 258 19.17 -6.23 -17.16
N VAL A 259 20.12 -6.45 -16.24
CA VAL A 259 21.23 -5.51 -15.98
C VAL A 259 22.28 -5.54 -17.09
N GLY A 260 22.28 -6.57 -17.96
CA GLY A 260 23.26 -6.73 -19.05
C GLY A 260 22.86 -6.18 -20.41
N LEU A 261 21.60 -5.79 -20.64
CA LEU A 261 21.10 -5.37 -21.96
C LEU A 261 20.11 -4.20 -21.82
N VAL A 262 20.63 -3.00 -21.54
CA VAL A 262 19.90 -1.75 -21.77
C VAL A 262 20.49 -1.10 -23.02
N THR A 263 20.06 -1.57 -24.19
CA THR A 263 20.05 -0.76 -25.41
C THR A 263 18.65 -0.19 -25.61
N PRO A 264 18.50 1.11 -25.90
CA PRO A 264 17.19 1.74 -26.04
C PRO A 264 16.57 1.32 -27.37
N ILE A 265 15.52 0.49 -27.34
CA ILE A 265 14.68 0.27 -28.52
C ILE A 265 13.63 1.38 -28.55
N TYR A 266 13.87 2.36 -29.41
CA TYR A 266 12.87 3.32 -29.85
C TYR A 266 11.76 2.62 -30.66
N ALA A 267 10.51 2.94 -30.30
CA ALA A 267 9.27 2.97 -31.10
C ALA A 267 8.82 1.73 -31.90
N LEU A 268 7.52 1.42 -31.79
CA LEU A 268 6.59 1.46 -32.92
C LEU A 268 5.14 1.56 -32.41
N ARG A 269 4.49 2.68 -32.76
CA ARG A 269 3.06 2.92 -32.62
C ARG A 269 2.36 2.14 -33.73
N VAL A 270 1.40 1.28 -33.40
CA VAL A 270 0.49 0.69 -34.38
C VAL A 270 -0.86 1.39 -34.20
N ASN A 271 -1.37 1.92 -35.32
CA ASN A 271 -2.60 2.71 -35.42
C ASN A 271 -3.82 2.02 -34.81
#